data_AF-A0A7L2QRV2-F1
#
_entry.id   AF-A0A7L2QRV2-F1
#
_cell.length_a   1.000
_cell.length_b   1.000
_cell.length_c   1.000
_cell.angle_alpha   90.00
_cell.angle_beta   90.00
_cell.angle_gamma   90.00
#
_symmetry.space_group_name_H-M   'P 1'
#
loop_
_entity.id
_entity.type
_entity.pdbx_description
1 polymer ?
#
loop_
_entity_poly.entity_id
_entity_poly.type
_entity_poly.pdbx_seq_one_letter_code
_entity_poly.pdbx_strand_id
1 'polypeptide(L)'
;MKQEKAEWESLNKVLMRHGLKPVSLAAPQSCSDTSDMIVLDHQSSLEIRHALKTLVEDTERQQKVMQGLMEANQCLRNVVRLEQGRASRQEQRAKDLENVVKNIKAKICQLEDETIAKACQQQSQVKELQKEQQASQVKYQQQQERLQEQEEIIARLQKELSRVGREEQQRVNTQNKMFCQFCKRAPKSLLDQRKLSQFIFPNRQYKKDEDEVQREVKNKEEFLNLDATPNYKALLTSFQKQLIETKAKKEQLLLENINLKKDLEISRPTAQELKFYKHQVKKLQKALKKTTQ
;
A
#
# COMPACT_ATOMS: atom_id res chain seq x y z
N MET A 1 -25.34 81.88 60.50
CA MET A 1 -26.36 80.98 61.09
C MET A 1 -27.28 80.31 60.06
N LYS A 2 -28.18 80.99 59.33
CA LYS A 2 -29.12 80.31 58.41
C LYS A 2 -28.45 79.57 57.24
N GLN A 3 -27.44 80.18 56.62
CA GLN A 3 -26.71 79.59 55.49
C GLN A 3 -25.83 78.40 55.91
N GLU A 4 -25.12 78.53 57.02
CA GLU A 4 -24.30 77.45 57.59
C GLU A 4 -25.14 76.22 57.97
N LYS A 5 -26.34 76.44 58.54
CA LYS A 5 -27.29 75.36 58.82
C LYS A 5 -27.73 74.62 57.55
N ALA A 6 -28.05 75.35 56.48
CA ALA A 6 -28.44 74.73 55.20
C ALA A 6 -27.30 73.92 54.55
N GLU A 7 -26.06 74.40 54.67
CA GLU A 7 -24.88 73.73 54.13
C GLU A 7 -24.51 72.47 54.93
N TRP A 8 -24.66 72.49 56.26
CA TRP A 8 -24.56 71.30 57.11
C TRP A 8 -25.71 70.31 56.88
N GLU A 9 -26.93 70.79 56.67
CA GLU A 9 -28.07 69.93 56.29
C GLU A 9 -27.83 69.23 54.95
N SER A 10 -27.22 69.91 53.98
CA SER A 10 -26.81 69.30 52.70
C SER A 10 -25.75 68.21 52.89
N LEU A 11 -24.72 68.47 53.70
CA LEU A 11 -23.68 67.48 54.02
C LEU A 11 -24.26 66.28 54.79
N ASN A 12 -25.16 66.53 55.74
CA ASN A 12 -25.84 65.49 56.51
C ASN A 12 -26.67 64.55 55.63
N LYS A 13 -27.31 65.05 54.57
CA LYS A 13 -27.97 64.19 53.58
C LYS A 13 -26.98 63.26 52.87
N VAL A 14 -25.76 63.71 52.63
CA VAL A 14 -24.71 62.89 52.01
C VAL A 14 -24.20 61.86 53.03
N LEU A 15 -23.88 62.28 54.25
CA LEU A 15 -23.44 61.39 55.34
C LEU A 15 -24.45 60.27 55.60
N MET A 16 -25.74 60.60 55.68
CA MET A 16 -26.82 59.63 55.89
C MET A 16 -26.94 58.64 54.72
N ARG A 17 -26.70 59.05 53.47
CA ARG A 17 -26.65 58.13 52.31
C ARG A 17 -25.52 57.10 52.44
N HIS A 18 -24.45 57.44 53.15
CA HIS A 18 -23.34 56.53 53.47
C HIS A 18 -23.49 55.85 54.84
N GLY A 19 -24.65 55.96 55.51
CA GLY A 19 -24.91 55.33 56.81
C GLY A 19 -24.23 56.00 58.00
N LEU A 20 -23.69 57.20 57.82
CA LEU A 20 -23.04 57.98 58.88
C LEU A 20 -24.05 58.86 59.62
N LYS A 21 -23.79 59.12 60.91
CA LYS A 21 -24.67 59.97 61.75
C LYS A 21 -24.59 61.45 61.32
N PRO A 22 -25.70 62.21 61.38
CA PRO A 22 -25.72 63.62 60.99
C PRO A 22 -25.08 64.49 62.08
N VAL A 23 -24.44 65.57 61.67
CA VAL A 23 -23.88 66.60 62.55
C VAL A 23 -24.98 67.59 62.94
N SER A 24 -25.29 67.68 64.24
CA SER A 24 -26.30 68.61 64.77
C SER A 24 -25.66 69.92 65.24
N LEU A 25 -26.19 71.06 64.78
CA LEU A 25 -25.83 72.38 65.29
C LEU A 25 -26.69 72.72 66.52
N ALA A 26 -26.07 72.93 67.68
CA ALA A 26 -26.78 73.32 68.91
C ALA A 26 -27.31 74.77 68.85
N ALA A 27 -28.47 75.02 69.44
CA ALA A 27 -29.04 76.37 69.52
C ALA A 27 -28.38 77.18 70.65
N PRO A 28 -28.09 78.49 70.47
CA PRO A 28 -27.35 79.29 71.46
C PRO A 28 -27.99 79.46 72.84
N GLN A 29 -29.29 79.13 73.01
CA GLN A 29 -30.07 79.41 74.22
C GLN A 29 -30.46 78.16 75.02
N SER A 30 -29.99 76.97 74.65
CA SER A 30 -30.35 75.72 75.33
C SER A 30 -29.13 74.83 75.55
N CYS A 31 -28.34 75.05 76.61
CA CYS A 31 -27.47 74.00 77.17
C CYS A 31 -26.83 74.37 78.51
N SER A 32 -26.94 73.46 79.49
CA SER A 32 -26.19 73.47 80.75
C SER A 32 -24.99 72.52 80.76
N ASP A 33 -24.93 71.55 79.83
CA ASP A 33 -23.85 70.56 79.76
C ASP A 33 -23.03 70.74 78.47
N THR A 34 -21.84 71.32 78.61
CA THR A 34 -20.89 71.58 77.51
C THR A 34 -19.90 70.43 77.27
N SER A 35 -19.96 69.37 78.08
CA SER A 35 -18.97 68.28 78.07
C SER A 35 -18.94 67.44 76.79
N ASP A 36 -20.05 67.36 76.05
CA ASP A 36 -20.17 66.59 74.80
C ASP A 36 -20.26 67.48 73.54
N MET A 37 -20.05 68.80 73.67
CA MET A 37 -20.19 69.77 72.56
C MET A 37 -18.86 70.42 72.21
N ILE A 38 -18.53 70.40 70.92
CA ILE A 38 -17.35 71.10 70.39
C ILE A 38 -17.78 72.47 69.88
N VAL A 39 -17.24 73.53 70.48
CA VAL A 39 -17.41 74.89 70.00
C VAL A 39 -16.36 75.16 68.92
N LEU A 40 -16.83 75.43 67.71
CA LEU A 40 -15.97 75.77 66.57
C LEU A 40 -16.15 77.24 66.23
N ASP A 41 -15.06 77.92 65.91
CA ASP A 41 -15.14 79.20 65.22
C ASP A 41 -15.57 78.97 63.76
N HIS A 42 -15.97 80.05 63.10
CA HIS A 42 -16.50 79.98 61.73
C HIS A 42 -15.51 79.37 60.74
N GLN A 43 -14.21 79.66 60.90
CA GLN A 43 -13.16 79.15 60.01
C GLN A 43 -12.97 77.65 60.22
N SER A 44 -12.85 77.18 61.46
CA SER A 44 -12.74 75.74 61.74
C SER A 44 -13.97 74.93 61.29
N SER A 45 -15.19 75.47 61.46
CA SER A 45 -16.43 74.85 60.97
C SER A 45 -16.42 74.73 59.44
N LEU A 46 -15.98 75.78 58.74
CA LEU A 46 -15.85 75.78 57.29
C LEU A 46 -14.85 74.74 56.80
N GLU A 47 -13.66 74.69 57.40
CA GLU A 47 -12.58 73.76 57.04
C GLU A 47 -12.96 72.31 57.29
N ILE A 48 -13.53 71.99 58.46
CA ILE A 48 -13.98 70.63 58.80
C ILE A 48 -15.06 70.17 57.82
N ARG A 49 -16.01 71.05 57.48
CA ARG A 49 -17.06 70.73 56.51
C ARG A 49 -16.52 70.47 55.11
N HIS A 50 -15.55 71.27 54.65
CA HIS A 50 -14.86 71.03 53.38
C HIS A 50 -14.11 69.70 53.41
N ALA A 51 -13.36 69.42 54.46
CA ALA A 51 -12.63 68.16 54.63
C ALA A 51 -13.58 66.95 54.62
N LEU A 52 -14.68 67.00 55.37
CA LEU A 52 -15.71 65.94 55.38
C LEU A 52 -16.34 65.76 54.00
N LYS A 53 -16.68 66.84 53.30
CA LYS A 53 -17.24 66.78 51.95
C LYS A 53 -16.28 66.08 50.98
N THR A 54 -15.02 66.50 50.96
CA THR A 54 -13.98 65.92 50.10
C THR A 54 -13.72 64.44 50.43
N LEU A 55 -13.67 64.07 51.71
CA LEU A 55 -13.47 62.68 52.13
C LEU A 55 -14.63 61.77 51.68
N VAL A 56 -15.87 62.24 51.78
CA VAL A 56 -17.04 61.46 51.35
C VAL A 56 -17.06 61.32 49.82
N GLU A 57 -16.79 62.40 49.09
CA GLU A 57 -16.67 62.36 47.62
C GLU A 57 -15.55 61.42 47.16
N ASP A 58 -14.40 61.43 47.84
CA ASP A 58 -13.29 60.52 47.52
C ASP A 58 -13.63 59.06 47.86
N THR A 59 -14.32 58.81 48.97
CA THR A 59 -14.77 57.45 49.34
C THR A 59 -15.75 56.90 48.29
N GLU A 60 -16.68 57.71 47.79
CA GLU A 60 -17.59 57.31 46.72
C GLU A 60 -16.83 57.00 45.41
N ARG A 61 -15.85 57.83 45.06
CA ARG A 61 -14.98 57.60 43.90
C ARG A 61 -14.19 56.29 44.04
N GLN A 62 -13.59 56.05 45.20
CA GLN A 62 -12.87 54.81 45.50
C GLN A 62 -13.79 53.59 45.43
N GLN A 63 -15.02 53.68 45.96
CA GLN A 63 -16.01 52.60 45.88
C GLN A 63 -16.37 52.25 44.43
N LYS A 64 -16.57 53.26 43.57
CA LYS A 64 -16.81 53.06 42.13
C LYS A 64 -15.63 52.37 41.44
N VAL A 65 -14.40 52.80 41.74
CA VAL A 65 -13.18 52.16 41.20
C VAL A 65 -13.09 50.71 41.67
N MET A 66 -13.31 50.46 42.95
CA MET A 66 -13.29 49.10 43.52
C MET A 66 -14.32 48.20 42.86
N GLN A 67 -15.55 48.68 42.65
CA GLN A 67 -16.59 47.94 41.94
C GLN A 67 -16.17 47.62 40.50
N GLY A 68 -15.68 48.61 39.75
CA GLY A 68 -15.19 48.41 38.39
C GLY A 68 -14.03 47.39 38.32
N LEU A 69 -13.12 47.42 39.30
CA LEU A 69 -12.03 46.44 39.41
C LEU A 69 -12.55 45.03 39.72
N MET A 70 -13.55 44.88 40.59
CA MET A 70 -14.17 43.58 40.88
C MET A 70 -14.85 42.99 39.64
N GLU A 71 -15.60 43.81 38.91
CA GLU A 71 -16.27 43.41 37.66
C GLU A 71 -15.24 43.02 36.59
N ALA A 72 -14.19 43.83 36.41
CA ALA A 72 -13.10 43.52 35.49
C ALA A 72 -12.36 42.23 35.88
N ASN A 73 -12.08 42.01 37.17
CA ASN A 73 -11.43 40.79 37.64
C ASN A 73 -12.29 39.55 37.36
N GLN A 74 -13.61 39.65 37.58
CA GLN A 74 -14.53 38.57 37.29
C GLN A 74 -14.59 38.25 35.78
N CYS A 75 -14.62 39.29 34.93
CA CYS A 75 -14.53 39.14 33.49
C CYS A 75 -13.22 38.46 33.06
N LEU A 76 -12.08 38.88 33.61
CA LEU A 76 -10.78 38.27 33.33
C LEU A 76 -10.74 36.79 33.73
N ARG A 77 -11.27 36.43 34.90
CA ARG A 77 -11.38 35.02 35.32
C ARG A 77 -12.20 34.19 34.34
N ASN A 78 -13.29 34.75 33.80
CA ASN A 78 -14.11 34.07 32.80
C ASN A 78 -13.34 33.85 31.48
N VAL A 79 -12.59 34.86 31.02
CA VAL A 79 -11.74 34.75 29.82
C VAL A 79 -10.66 33.70 30.02
N VAL A 80 -9.95 33.73 31.14
CA VAL A 80 -8.89 32.74 31.46
C VAL A 80 -9.45 31.32 31.42
N ARG A 81 -10.62 31.09 32.03
CA ARG A 81 -11.28 29.77 32.01
C ARG A 81 -11.68 29.34 30.59
N LEU A 82 -12.18 30.26 29.76
CA LEU A 82 -12.54 29.96 28.37
C LEU A 82 -11.29 29.60 27.54
N GLU A 83 -10.21 30.35 27.70
CA GLU A 83 -8.95 30.11 27.01
C GLU A 83 -8.28 28.81 27.47
N GLN A 84 -8.33 28.47 28.77
CA GLN A 84 -7.90 27.16 29.25
C GLN A 84 -8.69 26.02 28.57
N GLY A 85 -10.01 26.17 28.44
CA GLY A 85 -10.82 25.20 27.70
C GLY A 85 -10.48 25.12 26.21
N ARG A 86 -10.10 26.24 25.58
CA ARG A 86 -9.62 26.26 24.18
C ARG A 86 -8.26 25.59 24.06
N ALA A 87 -7.31 25.90 24.93
CA ALA A 87 -5.98 25.30 24.97
C ALA A 87 -6.04 23.78 25.15
N SER A 88 -6.85 23.29 26.10
CA SER A 88 -7.04 21.86 26.33
C SER A 88 -7.59 21.12 25.10
N ARG A 89 -8.56 21.72 24.37
CA ARG A 89 -9.05 21.15 23.11
C ARG A 89 -7.98 21.12 22.01
N GLN A 90 -7.15 22.15 21.93
CA GLN A 90 -6.06 22.17 20.94
C GLN A 90 -4.96 21.18 21.30
N GLU A 91 -4.64 21.02 22.58
CA GLU A 91 -3.70 20.00 23.06
C GLU A 91 -4.19 18.59 22.72
N GLN A 92 -5.47 18.30 22.96
CA GLN A 92 -6.03 17.00 22.60
C GLN A 92 -5.95 16.76 21.09
N ARG A 93 -6.31 17.76 20.28
CA ARG A 93 -6.20 17.67 18.82
C ARG A 93 -4.77 17.45 18.36
N ALA A 94 -3.78 18.08 19.00
CA ALA A 94 -2.37 17.88 18.69
C ALA A 94 -1.93 16.44 19.01
N LYS A 95 -2.36 15.89 20.15
CA LYS A 95 -2.11 14.49 20.53
C LYS A 95 -2.72 13.51 19.53
N ASP A 96 -3.97 13.74 19.11
CA ASP A 96 -4.64 12.89 18.12
C ASP A 96 -3.89 12.91 16.78
N LEU A 97 -3.46 14.09 16.32
CA LEU A 97 -2.65 14.23 15.11
C LEU A 97 -1.27 13.56 15.24
N GLU A 98 -0.62 13.66 16.41
CA GLU A 98 0.65 12.98 16.67
C GLU A 98 0.50 11.46 16.56
N ASN A 99 -0.59 10.90 17.10
CA ASN A 99 -0.90 9.47 16.99
C ASN A 99 -1.13 9.04 15.53
N VAL A 100 -1.88 9.84 14.76
CA VAL A 100 -2.06 9.58 13.32
C VAL A 100 -0.72 9.60 12.59
N VAL A 101 0.14 10.57 12.86
CA VAL A 101 1.48 10.64 12.26
C VAL A 101 2.33 9.44 12.65
N LYS A 102 2.32 9.01 13.91
CA LYS A 102 3.03 7.80 14.36
C LYS A 102 2.55 6.55 13.62
N ASN A 103 1.24 6.39 13.46
CA ASN A 103 0.66 5.27 12.72
C ASN A 103 1.02 5.28 11.23
N ILE A 104 0.97 6.46 10.59
CA ILE A 104 1.37 6.60 9.18
C ILE A 104 2.85 6.27 9.01
N LYS A 105 3.73 6.77 9.89
CA LYS A 105 5.16 6.45 9.87
C LYS A 105 5.40 4.94 9.99
N ALA A 106 4.76 4.28 10.96
CA ALA A 106 4.86 2.83 11.11
C ALA A 106 4.39 2.09 9.85
N LYS A 107 3.30 2.55 9.21
CA LYS A 107 2.81 1.93 7.98
C LYS A 107 3.75 2.13 6.79
N ILE A 108 4.38 3.30 6.68
CA ILE A 108 5.39 3.57 5.66
C ILE A 108 6.57 2.62 5.84
N CYS A 109 7.15 2.54 7.04
CA CYS A 109 8.27 1.64 7.31
C CYS A 109 7.92 0.18 6.99
N GLN A 110 6.73 -0.28 7.39
CA GLN A 110 6.27 -1.62 7.04
C GLN A 110 6.22 -1.85 5.52
N LEU A 111 5.67 -0.90 4.75
CA LEU A 111 5.58 -1.02 3.29
C LEU A 111 6.95 -0.95 2.62
N GLU A 112 7.86 -0.14 3.14
CA GLU A 112 9.25 -0.08 2.69
C GLU A 112 9.95 -1.42 2.92
N ASP A 113 9.85 -1.99 4.12
CA ASP A 113 10.42 -3.29 4.47
C ASP A 113 9.85 -4.42 3.61
N GLU A 114 8.53 -4.45 3.42
CA GLU A 114 7.87 -5.43 2.53
C GLU A 114 8.35 -5.30 1.07
N THR A 115 8.57 -4.07 0.60
CA THR A 115 9.07 -3.80 -0.75
C THR A 115 10.51 -4.26 -0.90
N ILE A 116 11.36 -3.94 0.08
CA ILE A 116 12.76 -4.35 0.12
C ILE A 116 12.84 -5.89 0.15
N ALA A 117 12.06 -6.55 1.00
CA ALA A 117 12.04 -8.01 1.09
C ALA A 117 11.64 -8.67 -0.24
N LYS A 118 10.59 -8.14 -0.91
CA LYS A 118 10.17 -8.62 -2.24
C LYS A 118 11.26 -8.41 -3.29
N ALA A 119 11.92 -7.26 -3.29
CA ALA A 119 13.02 -6.97 -4.21
C ALA A 119 14.20 -7.93 -4.00
N CYS A 120 14.58 -8.20 -2.75
CA CYS A 120 15.62 -9.17 -2.41
C CYS A 120 15.26 -10.60 -2.86
N GLN A 121 14.00 -11.00 -2.66
CA GLN A 121 13.50 -12.30 -3.10
C GLN A 121 13.56 -12.43 -4.63
N GLN A 122 13.05 -11.42 -5.36
CA GLN A 122 13.08 -11.39 -6.82
C GLN A 122 14.52 -11.41 -7.35
N GLN A 123 15.42 -10.63 -6.76
CA GLN A 123 16.83 -10.63 -7.15
C GLN A 123 17.48 -12.00 -6.94
N SER A 124 17.12 -12.70 -5.87
CA SER A 124 17.61 -14.06 -5.62
C SER A 124 17.10 -15.06 -6.67
N GLN A 125 15.82 -14.97 -7.03
CA GLN A 125 15.24 -15.79 -8.10
C GLN A 125 15.90 -15.53 -9.46
N VAL A 126 16.14 -14.26 -9.81
CA VAL A 126 16.82 -13.90 -11.06
C VAL A 126 18.24 -14.47 -11.10
N LYS A 127 18.98 -14.42 -9.98
CA LYS A 127 20.32 -15.01 -9.88
C LYS A 127 20.31 -16.52 -10.10
N GLU A 128 19.34 -17.24 -9.53
CA GLU A 128 19.21 -18.68 -9.75
C GLU A 128 18.84 -19.02 -11.20
N LEU A 129 17.91 -18.28 -11.81
CA LEU A 129 17.58 -18.45 -13.22
C LEU A 129 18.76 -18.16 -14.14
N GLN A 130 19.61 -17.17 -13.81
CA GLN A 130 20.84 -16.91 -14.57
C GLN A 130 21.82 -18.07 -14.50
N LYS A 131 21.98 -18.71 -13.32
CA LYS A 131 22.82 -19.91 -13.18
C LYS A 131 22.26 -21.07 -13.98
N GLU A 132 20.95 -21.30 -13.94
CA GLU A 132 20.30 -22.36 -14.70
C GLU A 132 20.44 -22.14 -16.21
N GLN A 133 20.27 -20.89 -16.67
CA GLN A 133 20.48 -20.53 -18.07
C GLN A 133 21.91 -20.82 -18.53
N GLN A 134 22.91 -20.45 -17.74
CA GLN A 134 24.32 -20.75 -18.05
C GLN A 134 24.57 -22.26 -18.08
N ALA A 135 24.06 -23.01 -17.11
CA ALA A 135 24.20 -24.46 -17.08
C ALA A 135 23.53 -25.14 -18.29
N SER A 136 22.35 -24.65 -18.70
CA SER A 136 21.64 -25.13 -19.88
C SER A 136 22.40 -24.82 -21.18
N GLN A 137 22.99 -23.62 -21.28
CA GLN A 137 23.80 -23.21 -22.42
C GLN A 137 25.05 -24.08 -22.59
N VAL A 138 25.75 -24.40 -21.50
CA VAL A 138 26.90 -25.32 -21.53
C VAL A 138 26.48 -26.71 -21.98
N LYS A 139 25.34 -27.23 -21.47
CA LYS A 139 24.81 -28.54 -21.91
C LYS A 139 24.45 -28.55 -23.39
N TYR A 140 23.85 -27.46 -23.91
CA TYR A 140 23.52 -27.33 -25.32
C TYR A 140 24.78 -27.39 -26.20
N GLN A 141 25.83 -26.64 -25.85
CA GLN A 141 27.10 -26.66 -26.58
C GLN A 141 27.72 -28.06 -26.60
N GLN A 142 27.77 -28.75 -25.45
CA GLN A 142 28.27 -30.12 -25.36
C GLN A 142 27.48 -31.14 -26.21
N GLN A 143 26.18 -30.94 -26.36
CA GLN A 143 25.35 -31.80 -27.22
C GLN A 143 25.59 -31.49 -28.70
N GLN A 144 25.79 -30.21 -29.03
CA GLN A 144 26.12 -29.79 -30.39
C GLN A 144 27.47 -30.36 -30.85
N GLU A 145 28.50 -30.33 -30.00
CA GLU A 145 29.80 -30.94 -30.27
C GLU A 145 29.68 -32.46 -30.48
N ARG A 146 28.95 -33.15 -29.59
CA ARG A 146 28.69 -34.59 -29.75
C ARG A 146 27.95 -34.93 -31.05
N LEU A 147 27.02 -34.10 -31.47
CA LEU A 147 26.30 -34.30 -32.73
C LEU A 147 27.24 -34.17 -33.93
N GLN A 148 28.12 -33.16 -33.93
CA GLN A 148 29.14 -33.00 -34.97
C GLN A 148 30.10 -34.20 -35.02
N GLU A 149 30.58 -34.68 -33.87
CA GLU A 149 31.42 -35.89 -33.80
C GLU A 149 30.70 -37.12 -34.39
N GLN A 150 29.41 -37.28 -34.09
CA GLN A 150 28.60 -38.37 -34.65
C GLN A 150 28.42 -38.25 -36.16
N GLU A 151 28.16 -37.05 -36.67
CA GLU A 151 28.07 -36.79 -38.12
C GLU A 151 29.38 -37.13 -38.84
N GLU A 152 30.53 -36.78 -38.26
CA GLU A 152 31.84 -37.14 -38.80
C GLU A 152 32.08 -38.66 -38.80
N ILE A 153 31.70 -39.36 -37.72
CA ILE A 153 31.79 -40.82 -37.65
C ILE A 153 30.91 -41.46 -38.73
N ILE A 154 29.67 -41.00 -38.88
CA ILE A 154 28.74 -41.51 -39.90
C ILE A 154 29.33 -41.29 -41.30
N ALA A 155 29.85 -40.09 -41.60
CA ALA A 155 30.47 -39.80 -42.89
C ALA A 155 31.68 -40.70 -43.18
N ARG A 156 32.53 -40.97 -42.18
CA ARG A 156 33.64 -41.92 -42.30
C ARG A 156 33.16 -43.34 -42.58
N LEU A 157 32.17 -43.82 -41.83
CA LEU A 157 31.62 -45.17 -42.01
C LEU A 157 30.94 -45.33 -43.37
N GLN A 158 30.20 -44.34 -43.84
CA GLN A 158 29.58 -44.35 -45.17
C GLN A 158 30.63 -44.44 -46.29
N LYS A 159 31.76 -43.74 -46.14
CA LYS A 159 32.89 -43.80 -47.08
C LYS A 159 33.53 -45.20 -47.10
N GLU A 160 33.74 -45.80 -45.94
CA GLU A 160 34.27 -47.17 -45.82
C GLU A 160 33.30 -48.21 -46.39
N LEU A 161 32.00 -48.13 -46.07
CA LEU A 161 30.95 -48.98 -46.66
C LEU A 161 30.94 -48.90 -48.18
N SER A 162 31.06 -47.70 -48.74
CA SER A 162 31.13 -47.50 -50.19
C SER A 162 32.41 -48.10 -50.80
N ARG A 163 33.54 -48.02 -50.10
CA ARG A 163 34.81 -48.62 -50.53
C ARG A 163 34.72 -50.14 -50.52
N VAL A 164 34.33 -50.74 -49.40
CA VAL A 164 34.15 -52.18 -49.24
C VAL A 164 33.10 -52.72 -50.21
N GLY A 165 31.99 -52.00 -50.42
CA GLY A 165 30.96 -52.37 -51.40
C GLY A 165 31.50 -52.41 -52.84
N ARG A 166 32.37 -51.47 -53.24
CA ARG A 166 33.03 -51.51 -54.55
C ARG A 166 34.02 -52.66 -54.66
N GLU A 167 34.83 -52.89 -53.63
CA GLU A 167 35.80 -54.01 -53.57
C GLU A 167 35.08 -55.37 -53.66
N GLU A 168 33.97 -55.55 -52.94
CA GLU A 168 33.18 -56.78 -52.97
C GLU A 168 32.48 -56.98 -54.32
N GLN A 169 31.87 -55.93 -54.89
CA GLN A 169 31.29 -56.00 -56.22
C GLN A 169 32.35 -56.38 -57.28
N GLN A 170 33.58 -55.89 -57.16
CA GLN A 170 34.68 -56.26 -58.05
C GLN A 170 35.11 -57.71 -57.87
N ARG A 171 35.16 -58.22 -56.63
CA ARG A 171 35.41 -59.65 -56.34
C ARG A 171 34.33 -60.54 -56.94
N VAL A 172 33.06 -60.23 -56.71
CA VAL A 172 31.90 -60.96 -57.26
C VAL A 172 31.92 -60.94 -58.80
N ASN A 173 32.19 -59.78 -59.41
CA ASN A 173 32.31 -59.67 -60.87
C ASN A 173 33.43 -60.56 -61.42
N THR A 174 34.57 -60.63 -60.74
CA THR A 174 35.69 -61.49 -61.12
C THR A 174 35.32 -62.97 -60.98
N GLN A 175 34.71 -63.36 -59.87
CA GLN A 175 34.23 -64.73 -59.65
C GLN A 175 33.18 -65.14 -60.70
N ASN A 176 32.19 -64.30 -60.98
CA ASN A 176 31.18 -64.56 -62.02
C ASN A 176 31.79 -64.71 -63.41
N LYS A 177 32.79 -63.88 -63.75
CA LYS A 177 33.52 -64.02 -65.02
C LYS A 177 34.22 -65.37 -65.11
N MET A 178 34.91 -65.80 -64.05
CA MET A 178 35.57 -67.10 -63.98
C MET A 178 34.57 -68.26 -64.06
N PHE A 179 33.46 -68.18 -63.31
CA PHE A 179 32.39 -69.17 -63.34
C PHE A 179 31.78 -69.31 -64.73
N CYS A 180 31.46 -68.19 -65.40
CA CYS A 180 30.99 -68.19 -66.78
C CYS A 180 31.99 -68.84 -67.75
N GLN A 181 33.29 -68.60 -67.59
CA GLN A 181 34.32 -69.24 -68.41
C GLN A 181 34.39 -70.76 -68.15
N PHE A 182 34.24 -71.19 -66.89
CA PHE A 182 34.17 -72.60 -66.52
C PHE A 182 32.94 -73.30 -67.12
N CYS A 183 31.75 -72.70 -66.99
CA CYS A 183 30.52 -73.23 -67.58
C CYS A 183 30.57 -73.32 -69.12
N LYS A 184 31.36 -72.48 -69.80
CA LYS A 184 31.56 -72.57 -71.25
C LYS A 184 32.42 -73.77 -71.67
N ARG A 185 33.28 -74.28 -70.78
CA ARG A 185 34.19 -75.43 -71.04
C ARG A 185 33.64 -76.78 -70.58
N ALA A 186 32.56 -76.82 -69.80
CA ALA A 186 31.94 -78.06 -69.34
C ALA A 186 31.20 -78.80 -70.48
N PRO A 187 31.26 -80.15 -70.56
CA PRO A 187 30.51 -80.93 -71.56
C PRO A 187 29.00 -80.75 -71.35
N LYS A 188 28.26 -80.41 -72.41
CA LYS A 188 26.84 -80.01 -72.30
C LYS A 188 25.88 -81.15 -72.69
N SER A 189 25.04 -81.59 -71.75
CA SER A 189 23.81 -82.33 -72.06
C SER A 189 22.62 -81.35 -72.22
N LEU A 190 21.61 -81.70 -73.02
CA LEU A 190 20.44 -80.85 -73.30
C LEU A 190 19.63 -80.47 -72.04
N LEU A 191 19.71 -81.28 -70.96
CA LEU A 191 19.03 -81.02 -69.69
C LEU A 191 19.79 -80.01 -68.81
N ASP A 192 21.13 -80.01 -68.89
CA ASP A 192 21.99 -79.11 -68.11
C ASP A 192 21.97 -77.67 -68.62
N GLN A 193 21.80 -77.48 -69.93
CA GLN A 193 21.74 -76.14 -70.54
C GLN A 193 20.54 -75.31 -70.05
N ARG A 194 19.42 -75.96 -69.75
CA ARG A 194 18.19 -75.32 -69.25
C ARG A 194 18.27 -74.96 -67.76
N LYS A 195 19.03 -75.73 -66.97
CA LYS A 195 19.29 -75.44 -65.54
C LYS A 195 20.40 -74.39 -65.36
N LEU A 196 21.45 -74.41 -66.18
CA LEU A 196 22.54 -73.42 -66.15
C LEU A 196 22.06 -72.01 -66.49
N SER A 197 21.10 -71.84 -67.42
CA SER A 197 20.52 -70.52 -67.72
C SER A 197 19.71 -69.94 -66.55
N GLN A 198 19.12 -70.78 -65.70
CA GLN A 198 18.43 -70.36 -64.47
C GLN A 198 19.42 -69.93 -63.37
N PHE A 199 20.62 -70.52 -63.35
CA PHE A 199 21.66 -70.25 -62.35
C PHE A 199 22.57 -69.06 -62.71
N ILE A 200 22.82 -68.82 -64.00
CA ILE A 200 23.64 -67.70 -64.52
C ILE A 200 22.86 -66.37 -64.51
N PHE A 201 21.52 -66.43 -64.58
CA PHE A 201 20.63 -65.28 -64.39
C PHE A 201 19.71 -65.53 -63.18
N PRO A 202 20.24 -65.52 -61.94
CA PRO A 202 19.38 -65.56 -60.78
C PRO A 202 18.65 -64.22 -60.72
N ASN A 203 17.37 -64.25 -61.09
CA ASN A 203 16.30 -63.42 -60.55
C ASN A 203 16.67 -61.96 -60.21
N ARG A 204 16.21 -61.04 -61.07
CA ARG A 204 15.91 -59.64 -60.75
C ARG A 204 14.92 -59.47 -59.56
N GLN A 205 14.58 -60.54 -58.83
CA GLN A 205 13.71 -60.52 -57.65
C GLN A 205 14.44 -59.99 -56.39
N TYR A 206 15.75 -60.18 -56.24
CA TYR A 206 16.45 -59.75 -55.02
C TYR A 206 16.51 -58.21 -54.84
N LYS A 207 16.34 -57.43 -55.91
CA LYS A 207 16.19 -55.97 -55.82
C LYS A 207 14.78 -55.52 -55.40
N LYS A 208 13.77 -56.39 -55.54
CA LYS A 208 12.41 -56.09 -55.05
C LYS A 208 12.29 -56.37 -53.56
N ASP A 209 12.99 -57.37 -53.05
CA ASP A 209 12.92 -57.75 -51.63
C ASP A 209 13.62 -56.72 -50.72
N GLU A 210 14.71 -56.07 -51.14
CA GLU A 210 15.32 -54.97 -50.37
C GLU A 210 14.43 -53.71 -50.30
N ASP A 211 13.74 -53.38 -51.40
CA ASP A 211 12.80 -52.25 -51.49
C ASP A 211 11.45 -52.53 -50.78
N GLU A 212 11.11 -53.80 -50.54
CA GLU A 212 9.89 -54.22 -49.85
C GLU A 212 10.13 -54.36 -48.35
N VAL A 213 11.30 -54.87 -47.93
CA VAL A 213 11.72 -54.91 -46.51
C VAL A 213 11.96 -53.50 -45.94
N GLN A 214 12.47 -52.54 -46.73
CA GLN A 214 12.57 -51.14 -46.29
C GLN A 214 11.22 -50.40 -46.22
N ARG A 215 10.18 -50.87 -46.93
CA ARG A 215 8.83 -50.27 -46.92
C ARG A 215 7.91 -50.87 -45.87
N GLU A 216 8.11 -52.13 -45.47
CA GLU A 216 7.33 -52.75 -44.40
C GLU A 216 7.77 -52.32 -42.99
N VAL A 217 9.05 -52.01 -42.78
CA VAL A 217 9.53 -51.46 -41.48
C VAL A 217 9.05 -50.01 -41.25
N LYS A 218 8.71 -49.27 -42.31
CA LYS A 218 8.21 -47.89 -42.20
C LYS A 218 6.70 -47.76 -41.95
N ASN A 219 5.91 -48.83 -42.05
CA ASN A 219 4.44 -48.70 -42.05
C ASN A 219 3.72 -49.40 -40.89
N LYS A 220 4.42 -49.97 -39.91
CA LYS A 220 3.77 -50.65 -38.78
C LYS A 220 4.24 -50.24 -37.38
N GLU A 221 5.04 -49.18 -37.23
CA GLU A 221 5.46 -48.69 -35.90
C GLU A 221 5.23 -47.19 -35.63
N GLU A 222 4.66 -46.43 -36.56
CA GLU A 222 4.34 -44.99 -36.31
C GLU A 222 2.90 -44.74 -35.83
N PHE A 223 2.04 -45.76 -35.82
CA PHE A 223 0.72 -45.62 -35.24
C PHE A 223 0.70 -46.19 -33.82
N LEU A 224 0.71 -45.25 -32.86
CA LEU A 224 0.31 -45.42 -31.46
C LEU A 224 1.35 -45.95 -30.46
N ASN A 225 2.54 -45.36 -30.41
CA ASN A 225 3.19 -45.13 -29.11
C ASN A 225 2.70 -43.78 -28.54
N LEU A 226 1.38 -43.66 -28.35
CA LEU A 226 0.78 -42.56 -27.57
C LEU A 226 0.91 -42.78 -26.05
N ASP A 227 1.36 -43.97 -25.64
CA ASP A 227 1.73 -44.25 -24.27
C ASP A 227 3.23 -43.99 -24.08
N ALA A 228 3.52 -42.97 -23.27
CA ALA A 228 4.81 -42.67 -22.66
C ALA A 228 5.85 -41.92 -23.51
N THR A 229 5.67 -40.60 -23.60
CA THR A 229 6.74 -39.73 -23.08
C THR A 229 6.29 -39.23 -21.70
N PRO A 230 6.97 -39.56 -20.59
CA PRO A 230 6.63 -39.11 -19.23
C PRO A 230 6.37 -37.59 -19.15
N ASN A 231 7.00 -36.83 -20.05
CA ASN A 231 6.87 -35.39 -20.21
C ASN A 231 5.45 -34.93 -20.62
N TYR A 232 4.77 -35.63 -21.55
CA TYR A 232 3.45 -35.18 -22.03
C TYR A 232 2.35 -35.39 -20.98
N LYS A 233 2.42 -36.49 -20.21
CA LYS A 233 1.51 -36.75 -19.08
C LYS A 233 1.74 -35.75 -17.93
N ALA A 234 2.99 -35.40 -17.65
CA ALA A 234 3.34 -34.36 -16.69
C ALA A 234 2.83 -32.98 -17.14
N LEU A 235 2.92 -32.67 -18.43
CA LEU A 235 2.43 -31.41 -18.98
C LEU A 235 0.90 -31.31 -18.94
N LEU A 236 0.18 -32.38 -19.31
CA LEU A 236 -1.28 -32.43 -19.22
C LEU A 236 -1.78 -32.29 -17.78
N THR A 237 -1.14 -32.98 -16.82
CA THR A 237 -1.50 -32.87 -15.39
C THR A 237 -1.17 -31.48 -14.84
N SER A 238 -0.07 -30.85 -15.29
CA SER A 238 0.25 -29.44 -15.02
C SER A 238 -0.84 -28.49 -15.52
N PHE A 239 -1.27 -28.62 -16.78
CA PHE A 239 -2.34 -27.78 -17.33
C PHE A 239 -3.69 -28.00 -16.63
N GLN A 240 -4.00 -29.25 -16.29
CA GLN A 240 -5.21 -29.58 -15.53
C GLN A 240 -5.17 -28.96 -14.13
N LYS A 241 -4.02 -28.99 -13.45
CA LYS A 241 -3.82 -28.34 -12.15
C LYS A 241 -3.94 -26.82 -12.25
N GLN A 242 -3.31 -26.20 -13.26
CA GLN A 242 -3.45 -24.76 -13.51
C GLN A 242 -4.91 -24.35 -13.76
N LEU A 243 -5.68 -25.14 -14.52
CA LEU A 243 -7.10 -24.89 -14.76
C LEU A 243 -7.93 -24.93 -13.47
N ILE A 244 -7.66 -25.91 -12.60
CA ILE A 244 -8.33 -26.02 -11.29
C ILE A 244 -7.98 -24.82 -10.41
N GLU A 245 -6.70 -24.47 -10.31
CA GLU A 245 -6.22 -23.34 -9.50
C GLU A 245 -6.76 -21.99 -10.00
N THR A 246 -6.77 -21.76 -11.32
CA THR A 246 -7.36 -20.53 -11.88
C THR A 246 -8.87 -20.46 -11.66
N LYS A 247 -9.58 -21.59 -11.75
CA LYS A 247 -11.01 -21.64 -11.45
C LYS A 247 -11.29 -21.31 -9.98
N ALA A 248 -10.54 -21.91 -9.05
CA ALA A 248 -10.66 -21.63 -7.62
C ALA A 248 -10.34 -20.16 -7.30
N LYS A 249 -9.29 -19.60 -7.90
CA LYS A 249 -8.92 -18.19 -7.73
C LYS A 249 -10.00 -17.24 -8.29
N LYS A 250 -10.61 -17.59 -9.43
CA LYS A 250 -11.72 -16.82 -10.01
C LYS A 250 -12.94 -16.83 -9.08
N GLU A 251 -13.28 -17.97 -8.49
CA GLU A 251 -14.38 -18.09 -7.52
C GLU A 251 -14.11 -17.27 -6.25
N GLN A 252 -12.88 -17.31 -5.75
CA GLN A 252 -12.46 -16.48 -4.60
C GLN A 252 -12.59 -14.99 -4.90
N LEU A 253 -12.09 -14.52 -6.05
CA LEU A 253 -12.19 -13.11 -6.46
C LEU A 253 -13.65 -12.68 -6.67
N LEU A 254 -14.52 -13.56 -7.14
CA LEU A 254 -15.95 -13.31 -7.25
C LEU A 254 -16.58 -13.08 -5.87
N LEU A 255 -16.26 -13.92 -4.89
CA LEU A 255 -16.73 -13.76 -3.51
C LEU A 255 -16.21 -12.45 -2.88
N GLU A 256 -14.94 -12.14 -3.09
CA GLU A 256 -14.33 -10.89 -2.61
C GLU A 256 -14.99 -9.66 -3.26
N ASN A 257 -15.26 -9.71 -4.57
CA ASN A 257 -15.95 -8.62 -5.26
C ASN A 257 -17.37 -8.41 -4.74
N ILE A 258 -18.11 -9.50 -4.47
CA ILE A 258 -19.44 -9.43 -3.86
C ILE A 258 -19.37 -8.80 -2.48
N ASN A 259 -18.38 -9.18 -1.66
CA ASN A 259 -18.20 -8.60 -0.33
C ASN A 259 -17.82 -7.12 -0.39
N LEU A 260 -16.86 -6.74 -1.23
CA LEU A 260 -16.50 -5.33 -1.44
C LEU A 260 -17.68 -4.50 -1.93
N LYS A 261 -18.53 -5.06 -2.79
CA LYS A 261 -19.75 -4.39 -3.26
C LYS A 261 -20.75 -4.17 -2.12
N LYS A 262 -20.94 -5.17 -1.25
CA LYS A 262 -21.75 -5.02 -0.02
C LYS A 262 -21.17 -3.97 0.91
N ASP A 263 -19.86 -3.98 1.13
CA ASP A 263 -19.19 -2.98 1.98
C ASP A 263 -19.32 -1.58 1.41
N LEU A 264 -19.23 -1.41 0.08
CA LEU A 264 -19.49 -0.13 -0.60
C LEU A 264 -20.95 0.32 -0.48
N GLU A 265 -21.91 -0.61 -0.53
CA GLU A 265 -23.33 -0.29 -0.31
C GLU A 265 -23.62 0.08 1.15
N ILE A 266 -22.96 -0.57 2.11
CA ILE A 266 -23.11 -0.31 3.55
C ILE A 266 -22.38 0.98 3.96
N SER A 267 -21.19 1.23 3.41
CA SER A 267 -20.36 2.40 3.74
C SER A 267 -20.77 3.68 3.02
N ARG A 268 -21.68 3.60 2.03
CA ARG A 268 -22.16 4.78 1.32
C ARG A 268 -23.04 5.62 2.25
N PRO A 269 -22.61 6.86 2.60
CA PRO A 269 -23.41 7.69 3.48
C PRO A 269 -24.76 8.00 2.86
N THR A 270 -25.82 7.87 3.66
CA THR A 270 -27.19 8.14 3.21
C THR A 270 -27.31 9.62 2.82
N ALA A 271 -28.18 9.97 1.88
CA ALA A 271 -28.36 11.36 1.44
C ALA A 271 -28.67 12.34 2.60
N GLN A 272 -29.31 11.85 3.67
CA GLN A 272 -29.55 12.60 4.90
C GLN A 272 -28.25 12.85 5.69
N GLU A 273 -27.40 11.84 5.85
CA GLU A 273 -26.09 11.96 6.51
C GLU A 273 -25.18 12.90 5.73
N LEU A 274 -25.19 12.82 4.40
CA LEU A 274 -24.42 13.71 3.53
C LEU A 274 -24.91 15.16 3.64
N LYS A 275 -26.22 15.39 3.75
CA LYS A 275 -26.79 16.72 4.06
C LYS A 275 -26.40 17.21 5.46
N PHE A 276 -26.41 16.32 6.45
CA PHE A 276 -25.98 16.63 7.82
C PHE A 276 -24.50 17.03 7.88
N TYR A 277 -23.61 16.22 7.30
CA TYR A 277 -22.17 16.52 7.21
C TYR A 277 -21.91 17.81 6.43
N LYS A 278 -22.61 18.05 5.32
CA LYS A 278 -22.52 19.32 4.56
C LYS A 278 -22.95 20.53 5.38
N HIS A 279 -24.00 20.38 6.20
CA HIS A 279 -24.45 21.44 7.09
C HIS A 279 -23.43 21.72 8.22
N GLN A 280 -22.89 20.66 8.84
CA GLN A 280 -21.83 20.74 9.85
C GLN A 280 -20.58 21.43 9.29
N VAL A 281 -20.13 21.06 8.09
CA VAL A 281 -18.99 21.70 7.42
C VAL A 281 -19.25 23.18 7.15
N LYS A 282 -20.45 23.55 6.67
CA LYS A 282 -20.81 24.97 6.49
C LYS A 282 -20.81 25.74 7.81
N LYS A 283 -21.27 25.13 8.90
CA LYS A 283 -21.27 25.75 10.23
C LYS A 283 -19.85 25.97 10.73
N LEU A 284 -18.97 24.98 10.56
CA LEU A 284 -17.56 25.07 10.90
C LEU A 284 -16.82 26.09 10.03
N GLN A 285 -17.08 26.16 8.73
CA GLN A 285 -16.51 27.17 7.84
C GLN A 285 -16.93 28.59 8.23
N LYS A 286 -18.21 28.78 8.59
CA LYS A 286 -18.70 30.08 9.10
C LYS A 286 -18.06 30.44 10.44
N ALA A 287 -17.88 29.47 11.33
CA ALA A 287 -17.18 29.69 12.60
C ALA A 287 -15.72 30.08 12.34
N LEU A 288 -15.01 29.38 11.46
CA LEU A 288 -13.62 29.65 11.11
C LEU A 288 -13.43 31.05 10.51
N LYS A 289 -14.31 31.46 9.58
CA LYS A 289 -14.28 32.80 8.98
C LYS A 289 -14.52 33.92 9.99
N LYS A 290 -15.23 33.64 11.09
CA LYS A 290 -15.45 34.60 12.18
C LYS A 290 -14.28 34.65 13.18
N THR A 291 -13.39 33.67 13.17
CA THR A 291 -12.18 33.64 14.01
C THR A 291 -10.93 34.15 13.29
N THR A 292 -10.96 34.29 11.97
CA THR A 292 -9.86 34.84 11.15
C THR A 292 -10.10 36.26 10.63
N GLN A 293 -11.19 36.91 11.05
CA GLN A 293 -11.40 38.36 10.98
C GLN A 293 -11.31 38.94 12.39
#